data_AF-A0A9X1QX12-F1
#
_entry.id   AF-A0A9X1QX12-F1
#
_cell.length_a   1.000
_cell.length_b   1.000
_cell.length_c   1.000
_cell.angle_alpha   90.00
_cell.angle_beta   90.00
_cell.angle_gamma   90.00
#
_symmetry.space_group_name_H-M   'P 1'
#
loop_
_entity.id
_entity.type
_entity.pdbx_description
1 polymer ?
#
loop_
_entity_poly.entity_id
_entity_poly.type
_entity_poly.pdbx_seq_one_letter_code
_entity_poly.pdbx_strand_id
1 'polypeptide(L)'
;MRFFKITLLLLAIISLTSCASGYKSIQPRAINYISTNVDKGVKLEYKYDLLYKKYEKKEKKKGVKLVAVKITNTTDNDVMFGRDVKLIYENESEVPVMENDRVFKTLKQSPASYLLYLLLSPLNLTVTKTNATGIQKKSTSPIGLILGPGLAGGNMIAASSANKNFKTDLMIYNIYGTVIKAGETKYGLIGIKSESYDALKLKVE
;
A
#
# COMPACT_ATOMS: atom_id res chain seq x y z
N MET A 1 40.03 1.44 -4.09
CA MET A 1 39.50 1.70 -2.72
C MET A 1 38.39 2.76 -2.64
N ARG A 2 38.43 3.89 -3.39
CA ARG A 2 37.34 4.90 -3.36
C ARG A 2 35.98 4.38 -3.88
N PHE A 3 35.96 3.64 -4.98
CA PHE A 3 34.73 3.04 -5.52
C PHE A 3 34.04 2.07 -4.55
N PHE A 4 34.78 1.18 -3.89
CA PHE A 4 34.22 0.22 -2.92
C PHE A 4 33.54 0.91 -1.72
N LYS A 5 34.12 2.03 -1.25
CA LYS A 5 33.53 2.85 -0.17
C LYS A 5 32.25 3.56 -0.62
N ILE A 6 32.21 4.05 -1.87
CA ILE A 6 31.02 4.69 -2.46
C ILE A 6 29.90 3.66 -2.65
N THR A 7 30.21 2.46 -3.16
CA THR A 7 29.24 1.36 -3.31
C THR A 7 28.67 0.92 -1.97
N LEU A 8 29.51 0.78 -0.94
CA LEU A 8 29.07 0.43 0.41
C LEU A 8 28.16 1.51 1.03
N LEU A 9 28.49 2.79 0.82
CA LEU A 9 27.69 3.92 1.29
C LEU A 9 26.32 3.98 0.59
N LEU A 10 26.28 3.75 -0.73
CA LEU A 10 25.04 3.63 -1.49
C LEU A 10 24.19 2.45 -1.01
N LEU A 11 24.80 1.29 -0.73
CA LEU A 11 24.10 0.13 -0.17
C LEU A 11 23.48 0.45 1.20
N ALA A 12 24.22 1.15 2.06
CA ALA A 12 23.74 1.58 3.37
C ALA A 12 22.55 2.55 3.25
N ILE A 13 22.62 3.55 2.37
CA ILE A 13 21.52 4.50 2.15
C ILE A 13 20.27 3.79 1.59
N ILE A 14 20.43 2.86 0.65
CA ILE A 14 19.33 2.05 0.10
C ILE A 14 18.69 1.21 1.21
N SER A 15 19.48 0.62 2.11
CA SER A 15 18.96 -0.18 3.22
C SER A 15 18.15 0.67 4.24
N LEU A 16 18.55 1.92 4.49
CA LEU A 16 17.85 2.83 5.42
C LEU A 16 16.48 3.30 4.90
N THR A 17 16.31 3.45 3.59
CA THR A 17 14.99 3.78 2.99
C THR A 17 14.07 2.57 2.85
N SER A 18 14.59 1.37 3.15
CA SER A 18 13.88 0.14 2.91
C SER A 18 12.97 -0.27 4.07
N CYS A 19 12.89 0.45 5.20
CA CYS A 19 12.05 0.08 6.35
C CYS A 19 10.56 -0.13 6.01
N ALA A 20 9.87 -0.92 6.82
CA ALA A 20 8.44 -1.13 6.74
C ALA A 20 7.67 0.19 6.91
N SER A 21 6.63 0.35 6.10
CA SER A 21 5.69 1.45 6.26
C SER A 21 4.51 1.00 7.10
N GLY A 22 4.02 1.88 7.98
CA GLY A 22 2.68 1.72 8.51
C GLY A 22 1.63 1.78 7.41
N TYR A 23 0.45 1.23 7.69
CA TYR A 23 -0.77 1.39 6.89
C TYR A 23 -1.73 2.29 7.64
N LYS A 24 -2.24 3.32 6.96
CA LYS A 24 -3.30 4.19 7.50
C LYS A 24 -4.63 3.63 7.01
N SER A 25 -5.48 3.23 7.96
CA SER A 25 -6.80 2.70 7.60
C SER A 25 -7.62 3.76 6.86
N ILE A 26 -8.29 3.30 5.81
CA ILE A 26 -9.13 4.13 4.96
C ILE A 26 -10.55 4.03 5.47
N GLN A 27 -11.18 5.17 5.71
CA GLN A 27 -12.57 5.25 6.12
C GLN A 27 -13.39 5.87 4.98
N PRO A 28 -14.01 5.07 4.09
CA PRO A 28 -14.71 5.59 2.92
C PRO A 28 -15.77 6.66 3.23
N ARG A 29 -16.43 6.57 4.39
CA ARG A 29 -17.43 7.56 4.82
C ARG A 29 -16.87 8.94 5.18
N ALA A 30 -15.59 9.01 5.57
CA ALA A 30 -14.92 10.24 5.98
C ALA A 30 -14.12 10.90 4.84
N ILE A 31 -14.14 10.32 3.65
CA ILE A 31 -13.42 10.85 2.48
C ILE A 31 -14.20 12.03 1.90
N ASN A 32 -13.47 13.12 1.59
CA ASN A 32 -13.98 14.17 0.72
C ASN A 32 -13.83 13.72 -0.75
N TYR A 33 -14.96 13.36 -1.36
CA TYR A 33 -15.06 12.94 -2.76
C TYR A 33 -15.14 14.17 -3.66
N ILE A 34 -14.20 14.29 -4.60
CA ILE A 34 -14.08 15.46 -5.48
C ILE A 34 -14.60 15.19 -6.89
N SER A 35 -14.61 13.93 -7.31
CA SER A 35 -15.05 13.53 -8.65
C SER A 35 -16.45 12.95 -8.57
N THR A 36 -17.33 13.36 -9.49
CA THR A 36 -18.71 12.89 -9.53
C THR A 36 -19.18 12.62 -10.95
N ASN A 37 -20.05 11.63 -11.10
CA ASN A 37 -20.74 11.30 -12.32
C ASN A 37 -22.14 10.76 -11.98
N VAL A 38 -23.13 10.97 -12.85
CA VAL A 38 -24.50 10.48 -12.67
C VAL A 38 -24.94 9.82 -13.96
N ASP A 39 -25.52 8.62 -13.85
CA ASP A 39 -26.15 7.92 -14.97
C ASP A 39 -27.46 7.28 -14.53
N LYS A 40 -28.54 7.49 -15.29
CA LYS A 40 -29.90 6.97 -15.03
C LYS A 40 -30.36 6.98 -13.55
N GLY A 41 -30.05 8.04 -12.80
CA GLY A 41 -30.43 8.15 -11.38
C GLY A 41 -29.53 7.37 -10.39
N VAL A 42 -28.37 6.88 -10.85
CA VAL A 42 -27.32 6.35 -9.98
C VAL A 42 -26.12 7.30 -10.03
N LYS A 43 -25.74 7.82 -8.86
CA LYS A 43 -24.63 8.77 -8.71
C LYS A 43 -23.39 8.04 -8.22
N LEU A 44 -22.28 8.26 -8.92
CA LEU A 44 -20.93 7.91 -8.49
C LEU A 44 -20.21 9.13 -7.95
N GLU A 45 -19.53 8.94 -6.83
CA GLU A 45 -18.52 9.84 -6.30
C GLU A 45 -17.27 8.99 -6.00
N TYR A 46 -16.08 9.43 -6.42
CA TYR A 46 -14.86 8.64 -6.25
C TYR A 46 -13.62 9.45 -5.90
N LYS A 47 -12.61 8.75 -5.36
CA LYS A 47 -11.31 9.33 -5.02
C LYS A 47 -10.18 8.31 -5.19
N TYR A 48 -9.11 8.76 -5.84
CA TYR A 48 -7.81 8.08 -5.98
C TYR A 48 -6.82 8.47 -4.87
N ASP A 49 -5.60 7.93 -4.95
CA ASP A 49 -4.46 8.30 -4.07
C ASP A 49 -4.75 8.13 -2.58
N LEU A 50 -5.29 6.96 -2.24
CA LEU A 50 -5.65 6.61 -0.87
C LEU A 50 -4.49 6.04 -0.07
N LEU A 51 -3.51 5.43 -0.76
CA LEU A 51 -2.39 4.75 -0.14
C LEU A 51 -1.19 5.67 0.03
N TYR A 52 -0.32 5.34 0.98
CA TYR A 52 0.86 6.16 1.30
C TYR A 52 2.14 5.32 1.32
N LYS A 53 3.28 5.98 1.03
CA LYS A 53 4.63 5.40 1.10
C LYS A 53 4.77 4.12 0.28
N LYS A 54 4.93 2.96 0.92
CA LYS A 54 5.24 1.70 0.24
C LYS A 54 4.06 1.15 -0.54
N TYR A 55 2.83 1.39 -0.08
CA TYR A 55 1.63 0.94 -0.78
C TYR A 55 1.40 1.78 -2.04
N GLU A 56 1.52 3.11 -1.94
CA GLU A 56 1.47 4.04 -3.09
C GLU A 56 2.54 3.70 -4.16
N LYS A 57 3.79 3.45 -3.73
CA LYS A 57 4.87 3.00 -4.64
C LYS A 57 4.50 1.69 -5.34
N LYS A 58 3.77 0.80 -4.67
CA LYS A 58 3.33 -0.47 -5.26
C LYS A 58 2.18 -0.29 -6.24
N GLU A 59 1.25 0.63 -5.99
CA GLU A 59 0.21 0.98 -6.95
C GLU A 59 0.82 1.40 -8.29
N LYS A 60 1.78 2.34 -8.23
CA LYS A 60 2.51 2.82 -9.41
C LYS A 60 3.33 1.70 -10.06
N LYS A 61 4.09 0.92 -9.27
CA LYS A 61 4.95 -0.15 -9.81
C LYS A 61 4.18 -1.33 -10.40
N LYS A 62 2.95 -1.57 -9.95
CA LYS A 62 2.15 -2.75 -10.33
C LYS A 62 0.99 -2.42 -11.24
N GLY A 63 0.76 -1.15 -11.57
CA GLY A 63 -0.37 -0.73 -12.39
C GLY A 63 -1.70 -1.13 -11.78
N VAL A 64 -1.85 -0.91 -10.48
CA VAL A 64 -3.09 -1.18 -9.75
C VAL A 64 -3.42 0.07 -8.94
N LYS A 65 -4.64 0.56 -9.03
CA LYS A 65 -5.12 1.70 -8.25
C LYS A 65 -6.19 1.24 -7.28
N LEU A 66 -6.10 1.65 -6.03
CA LEU A 66 -7.15 1.54 -5.05
C LEU A 66 -7.99 2.82 -5.11
N VAL A 67 -9.29 2.64 -5.29
CA VAL A 67 -10.25 3.72 -5.45
C VAL A 67 -11.31 3.60 -4.36
N ALA A 68 -11.63 4.72 -3.74
CA ALA A 68 -12.75 4.83 -2.83
C ALA A 68 -13.93 5.28 -3.68
N VAL A 69 -15.05 4.57 -3.53
CA VAL A 69 -16.27 4.88 -4.25
C VAL A 69 -17.39 5.07 -3.26
N LYS A 70 -18.25 6.04 -3.58
CA LYS A 70 -19.52 6.30 -2.96
C LYS A 70 -20.56 6.25 -4.07
N ILE A 71 -21.52 5.34 -3.94
CA ILE A 71 -22.57 5.14 -4.93
C ILE A 71 -23.90 5.43 -4.25
N THR A 72 -24.66 6.37 -4.79
CA THR A 72 -25.99 6.74 -4.33
C THR A 72 -27.00 6.34 -5.38
N ASN A 73 -27.94 5.47 -5.02
CA ASN A 73 -29.04 5.06 -5.88
C ASN A 73 -30.25 5.96 -5.57
N THR A 74 -30.63 6.83 -6.52
CA THR A 74 -31.83 7.68 -6.40
C THR A 74 -32.98 7.17 -7.28
N THR A 75 -32.88 5.94 -7.78
CA THR A 75 -33.96 5.27 -8.52
C THR A 75 -34.93 4.57 -7.57
N ASP A 76 -36.07 4.14 -8.10
CA ASP A 76 -37.08 3.36 -7.37
C ASP A 76 -36.76 1.85 -7.32
N ASN A 77 -35.68 1.40 -7.97
CA ASN A 77 -35.30 0.00 -8.06
C ASN A 77 -33.96 -0.26 -7.36
N ASP A 78 -33.79 -1.45 -6.80
CA ASP A 78 -32.50 -1.90 -6.29
C ASP A 78 -31.53 -2.15 -7.46
N VAL A 79 -30.26 -1.79 -7.27
CA VAL A 79 -29.21 -2.00 -8.28
C VAL A 79 -28.02 -2.74 -7.70
N MET A 80 -27.45 -3.70 -8.44
CA MET A 80 -26.25 -4.42 -8.03
C MET A 80 -25.00 -3.86 -8.70
N PHE A 81 -24.04 -3.40 -7.89
CA PHE A 81 -22.76 -2.94 -8.41
C PHE A 81 -21.90 -4.11 -8.91
N GLY A 82 -21.39 -4.01 -10.13
CA GLY A 82 -20.69 -5.08 -10.87
C GLY A 82 -21.58 -5.94 -11.77
N ARG A 83 -22.91 -5.79 -11.68
CA ARG A 83 -23.87 -6.47 -12.58
C ARG A 83 -24.74 -5.45 -13.31
N ASP A 84 -25.63 -4.78 -12.59
CA ASP A 84 -26.59 -3.81 -13.15
C ASP A 84 -25.93 -2.43 -13.34
N VAL A 85 -24.86 -2.19 -12.59
CA VAL A 85 -24.09 -0.94 -12.62
C VAL A 85 -22.61 -1.25 -12.68
N LYS A 86 -21.90 -0.72 -13.67
CA LYS A 86 -20.46 -0.95 -13.87
C LYS A 86 -19.69 0.35 -13.94
N LEU A 87 -18.38 0.26 -13.75
CA LEU A 87 -17.47 1.37 -13.96
C LEU A 87 -16.90 1.31 -15.38
N ILE A 88 -16.91 2.45 -16.03
CA ILE A 88 -16.29 2.66 -17.34
C ILE A 88 -15.33 3.85 -17.26
N TYR A 89 -14.39 3.89 -18.17
CA TYR A 89 -13.58 5.09 -18.40
C TYR A 89 -14.35 6.10 -19.25
N GLU A 90 -13.84 7.32 -19.35
CA GLU A 90 -14.40 8.38 -20.22
C GLU A 90 -14.56 7.95 -21.69
N ASN A 91 -13.67 7.08 -22.18
CA ASN A 91 -13.71 6.53 -23.54
C ASN A 91 -14.64 5.31 -23.69
N GLU A 92 -15.53 5.09 -22.72
CA GLU A 92 -16.51 3.99 -22.66
C GLU A 92 -15.94 2.57 -22.51
N SER A 93 -14.62 2.42 -22.43
CA SER A 93 -14.04 1.11 -22.12
C SER A 93 -14.31 0.70 -20.67
N GLU A 94 -14.57 -0.59 -20.46
CA GLU A 94 -14.86 -1.13 -19.14
C GLU A 94 -13.63 -1.04 -18.23
N VAL A 95 -13.86 -0.63 -16.98
CA VAL A 95 -12.81 -0.56 -15.97
C VAL A 95 -12.55 -1.96 -15.44
N PRO A 96 -11.33 -2.51 -15.57
CA PRO A 96 -11.01 -3.85 -15.09
C PRO A 96 -10.91 -3.87 -13.55
N VAL A 97 -12.06 -4.07 -12.89
CA VAL A 97 -12.15 -4.23 -11.44
C VAL A 97 -11.49 -5.54 -11.04
N MET A 98 -10.67 -5.49 -10.00
CA MET A 98 -9.91 -6.62 -9.48
C MET A 98 -10.54 -7.15 -8.20
N GLU A 99 -10.52 -8.47 -8.03
CA GLU A 99 -10.86 -9.11 -6.77
C GLU A 99 -9.95 -8.64 -5.62
N ASN A 100 -10.54 -8.43 -4.44
CA ASN A 100 -9.83 -7.88 -3.28
C ASN A 100 -8.62 -8.73 -2.85
N ASP A 101 -8.68 -10.06 -2.95
CA ASP A 101 -7.53 -10.90 -2.64
C ASP A 101 -6.38 -10.70 -3.64
N ARG A 102 -6.68 -10.44 -4.92
CA ARG A 102 -5.67 -10.14 -5.94
C ARG A 102 -5.08 -8.75 -5.72
N VAL A 103 -5.90 -7.76 -5.35
CA VAL A 103 -5.45 -6.42 -4.96
C VAL A 103 -4.51 -6.52 -3.76
N PHE A 104 -4.92 -7.22 -2.70
CA PHE A 104 -4.11 -7.45 -1.51
C PHE A 104 -2.78 -8.10 -1.84
N LYS A 105 -2.78 -9.23 -2.55
CA LYS A 105 -1.54 -9.94 -2.94
C LYS A 105 -0.59 -9.06 -3.74
N THR A 106 -1.13 -8.18 -4.58
CA THR A 106 -0.34 -7.29 -5.44
C THR A 106 0.27 -6.12 -4.66
N LEU A 107 -0.51 -5.49 -3.77
CA LEU A 107 -0.16 -4.24 -3.09
C LEU A 107 0.44 -4.42 -1.69
N LYS A 108 0.29 -5.59 -1.03
CA LYS A 108 0.86 -5.85 0.31
C LYS A 108 2.37 -5.68 0.36
N GLN A 109 2.92 -5.19 1.47
CA GLN A 109 4.38 -5.20 1.70
C GLN A 109 4.91 -6.64 1.74
N SER A 110 6.20 -6.85 1.41
CA SER A 110 6.84 -8.16 1.54
C SER A 110 7.59 -8.23 2.87
N PRO A 111 7.11 -8.97 3.89
CA PRO A 111 7.84 -9.07 5.15
C PRO A 111 9.16 -9.84 4.99
N ALA A 112 9.16 -10.88 4.14
CA ALA A 112 10.34 -11.72 3.93
C ALA A 112 11.55 -10.95 3.38
N SER A 113 11.36 -9.86 2.64
CA SER A 113 12.50 -9.05 2.17
C SER A 113 13.31 -8.41 3.31
N TYR A 114 12.73 -8.29 4.51
CA TYR A 114 13.45 -7.76 5.68
C TYR A 114 14.41 -8.76 6.31
N LEU A 115 14.34 -10.05 5.95
CA LEU A 115 15.34 -11.04 6.37
C LEU A 115 16.74 -10.70 5.83
N LEU A 116 16.83 -9.88 4.78
CA LEU A 116 18.13 -9.37 4.29
C LEU A 116 18.87 -8.55 5.34
N TYR A 117 18.19 -7.99 6.35
CA TYR A 117 18.87 -7.34 7.48
C TYR A 117 19.68 -8.33 8.33
N LEU A 118 19.42 -9.65 8.26
CA LEU A 118 20.24 -10.66 8.91
C LEU A 118 21.67 -10.71 8.35
N LEU A 119 21.92 -10.17 7.15
CA LEU A 119 23.27 -10.02 6.61
C LEU A 119 24.13 -9.03 7.43
N LEU A 120 23.51 -8.23 8.30
CA LEU A 120 24.20 -7.36 9.26
C LEU A 120 24.65 -8.11 10.52
N SER A 121 24.26 -9.39 10.69
CA SER A 121 24.59 -10.20 11.88
C SER A 121 26.10 -10.38 12.14
N PRO A 122 26.95 -10.55 11.12
CA PRO A 122 28.41 -10.68 11.32
C PRO A 122 29.13 -9.37 11.65
N LEU A 123 28.43 -8.23 11.77
CA LEU A 123 29.07 -6.93 12.00
C LEU A 123 29.66 -6.81 13.40
N ASN A 124 30.91 -6.36 13.45
CA ASN A 124 31.64 -6.08 14.68
C ASN A 124 32.00 -4.59 14.73
N LEU A 125 31.88 -3.98 15.90
CA LEU A 125 32.34 -2.63 16.18
C LEU A 125 33.71 -2.71 16.85
N THR A 126 34.76 -2.23 16.19
CA THR A 126 36.10 -2.12 16.76
C THR A 126 36.39 -0.67 17.13
N VAL A 127 36.58 -0.40 18.41
CA VAL A 127 36.98 0.91 18.94
C VAL A 127 38.45 0.85 19.32
N THR A 128 39.26 1.77 18.80
CA THR A 128 40.66 1.92 19.18
C THR A 128 40.78 3.10 20.12
N LYS A 129 41.29 2.87 21.34
CA LYS A 129 41.57 3.92 22.32
C LYS A 129 43.08 4.01 22.51
N THR A 130 43.63 5.21 22.46
CA THR A 130 45.05 5.46 22.76
C THR A 130 45.14 6.00 24.18
N ASN A 131 45.91 5.33 25.04
CA ASN A 131 46.16 5.80 26.39
C ASN A 131 47.22 6.92 26.40
N ALA A 132 47.38 7.63 27.52
CA ALA A 132 48.34 8.73 27.68
C ALA A 132 49.81 8.36 27.39
N THR A 133 50.14 7.06 27.41
CA THR A 133 51.46 6.51 27.08
C THR A 133 51.63 6.12 25.60
N GLY A 134 50.68 6.46 24.73
CA GLY A 134 50.73 6.13 23.30
C GLY A 134 50.35 4.70 22.93
N ILE A 135 50.06 3.83 23.92
CA ILE A 135 49.65 2.44 23.69
C ILE A 135 48.20 2.41 23.17
N GLN A 136 48.00 1.80 22.00
CA GLN A 136 46.68 1.59 21.42
C GLN A 136 46.03 0.31 21.96
N LYS A 137 44.85 0.43 22.56
CA LYS A 137 44.00 -0.69 22.96
C LYS A 137 42.81 -0.79 22.01
N LYS A 138 42.64 -1.97 21.39
CA LYS A 138 41.47 -2.30 20.56
C LYS A 138 40.44 -3.04 21.39
N SER A 139 39.19 -2.62 21.32
CA SER A 139 38.04 -3.36 21.85
C SER A 139 37.07 -3.67 20.72
N THR A 140 36.69 -4.93 20.56
CA THR A 140 35.76 -5.39 19.52
C THR A 140 34.48 -5.90 20.16
N SER A 141 33.33 -5.41 19.71
CA SER A 141 32.00 -5.82 20.19
C SER A 141 31.11 -6.29 19.03
N PRO A 142 30.50 -7.49 19.12
CA PRO A 142 29.68 -8.05 18.04
C PRO A 142 28.26 -7.46 18.01
N ILE A 143 28.15 -6.19 17.59
CA ILE A 143 26.87 -5.46 17.54
C ILE A 143 25.87 -6.04 16.53
N GLY A 144 26.37 -6.77 15.51
CA GLY A 144 25.57 -7.34 14.44
C GLY A 144 24.53 -8.34 14.92
N LEU A 145 24.85 -9.14 15.95
CA LEU A 145 23.96 -10.17 16.49
C LEU A 145 22.64 -9.61 17.04
N ILE A 146 22.62 -8.34 17.44
CA ILE A 146 21.40 -7.64 17.88
C ILE A 146 20.84 -6.82 16.72
N LEU A 147 21.70 -6.10 15.99
CA LEU A 147 21.30 -5.19 14.93
C LEU A 147 20.55 -5.90 13.80
N GLY A 148 21.11 -6.98 13.25
CA GLY A 148 20.54 -7.70 12.11
C GLY A 148 19.16 -8.30 12.44
N PRO A 149 19.07 -9.18 13.46
CA PRO A 149 17.79 -9.75 13.89
C PRO A 149 16.78 -8.72 14.37
N GLY A 150 17.21 -7.68 15.10
CA GLY A 150 16.33 -6.62 15.59
C GLY A 150 15.68 -5.84 14.45
N LEU A 151 16.47 -5.45 13.43
CA LEU A 151 15.94 -4.78 12.24
C LEU A 151 15.05 -5.71 11.41
N ALA A 152 15.44 -6.97 11.21
CA ALA A 152 14.65 -7.95 10.47
C ALA A 152 13.28 -8.17 11.15
N GLY A 153 13.29 -8.55 12.43
CA GLY A 153 12.09 -8.83 13.20
C GLY A 153 11.15 -7.62 13.32
N GLY A 154 11.71 -6.45 13.67
CA GLY A 154 10.92 -5.22 13.82
C GLY A 154 10.19 -4.84 12.52
N ASN A 155 10.89 -4.87 11.38
CA ASN A 155 10.27 -4.56 10.10
C ASN A 155 9.26 -5.63 9.64
N MET A 156 9.52 -6.91 9.90
CA MET A 156 8.60 -8.00 9.60
C MET A 156 7.27 -7.84 10.36
N ILE A 157 7.34 -7.54 11.66
CA ILE A 157 6.15 -7.33 12.51
C ILE A 157 5.37 -6.12 12.01
N ALA A 158 6.05 -4.98 11.80
CA ALA A 158 5.41 -3.76 11.33
C ALA A 158 4.72 -3.95 9.97
N ALA A 159 5.40 -4.58 9.00
CA ALA A 159 4.82 -4.83 7.68
C ALA A 159 3.69 -5.85 7.73
N SER A 160 3.78 -6.88 8.56
CA SER A 160 2.72 -7.89 8.70
C SER A 160 1.46 -7.31 9.33
N SER A 161 1.61 -6.48 10.37
CA SER A 161 0.50 -5.75 10.99
C SER A 161 -0.15 -4.77 10.01
N ALA A 162 0.66 -3.96 9.30
CA ALA A 162 0.16 -3.05 8.26
C ALA A 162 -0.59 -3.80 7.15
N ASN A 163 -0.07 -4.94 6.69
CA ASN A 163 -0.74 -5.79 5.70
C ASN A 163 -2.05 -6.36 6.21
N LYS A 164 -2.13 -6.77 7.48
CA LYS A 164 -3.37 -7.27 8.08
C LYS A 164 -4.46 -6.20 8.03
N ASN A 165 -4.14 -4.98 8.46
CA ASN A 165 -5.08 -3.86 8.44
C ASN A 165 -5.52 -3.51 7.01
N PHE A 166 -4.59 -3.50 6.06
CA PHE A 166 -4.92 -3.27 4.66
C PHE A 166 -5.87 -4.35 4.11
N LYS A 167 -5.62 -5.63 4.41
CA LYS A 167 -6.52 -6.72 4.02
C LYS A 167 -7.90 -6.55 4.65
N THR A 168 -7.95 -6.19 5.93
CA THR A 168 -9.21 -5.94 6.64
C THR A 168 -10.02 -4.84 5.97
N ASP A 169 -9.43 -3.70 5.64
CA ASP A 169 -10.13 -2.61 4.96
C ASP A 169 -10.68 -3.04 3.59
N LEU A 170 -9.90 -3.77 2.78
CA LEU A 170 -10.36 -4.29 1.50
C LEU A 170 -11.58 -5.21 1.65
N MET A 171 -11.60 -6.05 2.68
CA MET A 171 -12.68 -7.01 2.90
C MET A 171 -13.93 -6.36 3.49
N ILE A 172 -13.77 -5.50 4.49
CA ILE A 172 -14.89 -4.80 5.16
C ILE A 172 -15.56 -3.82 4.19
N TYR A 173 -14.78 -3.10 3.40
CA TYR A 173 -15.30 -2.09 2.49
C TYR A 173 -15.49 -2.62 1.06
N ASN A 174 -15.60 -3.93 0.87
CA ASN A 174 -15.95 -4.47 -0.44
C ASN A 174 -17.37 -4.07 -0.82
N ILE A 175 -17.51 -3.32 -1.91
CA ILE A 175 -18.79 -2.92 -2.48
C ILE A 175 -19.11 -3.66 -3.79
N TYR A 176 -18.13 -4.30 -4.40
CA TYR A 176 -18.32 -5.04 -5.64
C TYR A 176 -19.20 -6.27 -5.40
N GLY A 177 -20.24 -6.43 -6.23
CA GLY A 177 -21.26 -7.47 -6.08
C GLY A 177 -22.33 -7.16 -5.03
N THR A 178 -22.31 -5.98 -4.41
CA THR A 178 -23.33 -5.62 -3.40
C THR A 178 -24.54 -4.97 -4.04
N VAL A 179 -25.73 -5.27 -3.49
CA VAL A 179 -26.98 -4.58 -3.82
C VAL A 179 -27.03 -3.23 -3.12
N ILE A 180 -27.38 -2.18 -3.85
CA ILE A 180 -27.59 -0.82 -3.37
C ILE A 180 -29.09 -0.55 -3.52
N LYS A 181 -29.78 -0.46 -2.39
CA LYS A 181 -31.24 -0.32 -2.39
C LYS A 181 -31.70 1.01 -2.96
N ALA A 182 -32.94 1.09 -3.41
CA ALA A 182 -33.58 2.35 -3.77
C ALA A 182 -33.42 3.39 -2.63
N GLY A 183 -32.92 4.59 -2.97
CA GLY A 183 -32.62 5.67 -2.01
C GLY A 183 -31.37 5.47 -1.14
N GLU A 184 -30.64 4.37 -1.28
CA GLU A 184 -29.46 4.07 -0.44
C GLU A 184 -28.17 4.70 -0.98
N THR A 185 -27.28 5.08 -0.08
CA THR A 185 -25.88 5.37 -0.40
C THR A 185 -24.94 4.34 0.23
N LYS A 186 -24.14 3.68 -0.60
CA LYS A 186 -23.08 2.77 -0.16
C LYS A 186 -21.70 3.36 -0.43
N TYR A 187 -20.77 2.99 0.44
CA TYR A 187 -19.37 3.40 0.38
C TYR A 187 -18.49 2.16 0.36
N GLY A 188 -17.43 2.19 -0.43
CA GLY A 188 -16.53 1.07 -0.52
C GLY A 188 -15.17 1.38 -1.12
N LEU A 189 -14.36 0.34 -1.17
CA LEU A 189 -13.05 0.30 -1.82
C LEU A 189 -13.11 -0.70 -2.96
N ILE A 190 -12.49 -0.32 -4.07
CA ILE A 190 -12.28 -1.19 -5.22
C ILE A 190 -10.83 -1.07 -5.67
N GLY A 191 -10.23 -2.18 -6.08
CA GLY A 191 -8.98 -2.15 -6.82
C GLY A 191 -9.26 -2.25 -8.31
N ILE A 192 -8.58 -1.45 -9.12
CA ILE A 192 -8.68 -1.48 -10.57
C ILE A 192 -7.29 -1.67 -11.19
N LYS A 193 -7.21 -2.38 -12.31
CA LYS A 193 -5.98 -2.51 -13.08
C LYS A 193 -5.82 -1.29 -13.98
N SER A 194 -4.96 -0.35 -13.60
CA SER A 194 -4.70 0.88 -14.37
C SER A 194 -3.32 1.45 -14.06
N GLU A 195 -2.63 1.94 -15.10
CA GLU A 195 -1.35 2.65 -14.98
C GLU A 195 -1.55 4.15 -14.73
N SER A 196 -2.73 4.69 -15.05
CA SER A 196 -3.12 6.10 -15.04
C SER A 196 -4.19 6.40 -13.97
N TYR A 197 -4.62 7.66 -13.90
CA TYR A 197 -5.69 8.16 -13.03
C TYR A 197 -6.85 8.67 -13.87
N ASP A 198 -7.25 7.87 -14.85
CA ASP A 198 -8.28 8.24 -15.80
C ASP A 198 -9.61 8.44 -15.08
N ALA A 199 -10.42 9.38 -15.58
CA ALA A 199 -11.72 9.64 -14.99
C ALA A 199 -12.64 8.42 -15.13
N LEU A 200 -13.32 8.12 -14.02
CA LEU A 200 -14.29 7.04 -13.92
C LEU A 200 -15.70 7.59 -14.10
N LYS A 201 -16.50 6.87 -14.88
CA LYS A 201 -17.93 7.03 -15.00
C LYS A 201 -18.64 5.76 -14.57
N LEU A 202 -19.91 5.93 -14.24
CA LEU A 202 -20.82 4.85 -13.96
C LEU A 202 -21.70 4.63 -15.20
N LYS A 203 -21.97 3.38 -15.52
CA LYS A 203 -22.91 2.97 -16.57
C LYS A 203 -23.93 2.02 -15.98
N VAL A 204 -25.20 2.39 -16.08
CA VAL A 204 -26.35 1.56 -15.69
C VAL A 204 -26.80 0.77 -16.93
N GLU A 205 -26.83 -0.56 -16.81
CA GLU A 205 -27.27 -1.47 -17.89
C GLU A 205 -28.80 -1.48 -18.03
#